data_AF-K0VBR6-F1
#
_entry.id   AF-K0VBR6-F1
#
_cell.length_a   1.000
_cell.length_b   1.000
_cell.length_c   1.000
_cell.angle_alpha   90.00
_cell.angle_beta   90.00
_cell.angle_gamma   90.00
#
_symmetry.space_group_name_H-M   'P 1'
#
loop_
_entity.id
_entity.type
_entity.pdbx_description
1 polymer ?
#
loop_
_entity_poly.entity_id
_entity_poly.type
_entity_poly.pdbx_seq_one_letter_code
_entity_poly.pdbx_strand_id
1 'polypeptide(L)'
;PWALLRTILQGGRRSGRCRPRTTRGWTKSPGRHRSYRGRARGAWADALKAAHPDLSAADAAAIVGAVKRVIARRAAFQTVSAQDQARLDEIARQTPRLPGQSKGAWADALKAAHPDLSASDAAIIVGSVKHNIVKRAAFRTVSAQDQARLDEIARQTPRQSRQSKGAWADALKAAHPDLSAADAATIVGALKDDIAVRAAFRTVSAQDRARLDEIAAVTPRQGRSNAAWADALKAAHPDLSAADAATIVGAAKDEIARRAAFRTVSAQDQARLDELAR
;
A
#
# COMPACT_ATOMS: atom_id res chain seq x y z
N PRO A 1 1.83 -3.90 64.25
CA PRO A 1 3.30 -3.94 64.47
C PRO A 1 3.99 -2.94 63.53
N TRP A 2 4.17 -1.75 64.09
CA TRP A 2 4.84 -0.59 63.52
C TRP A 2 6.36 -0.67 63.69
N ALA A 3 7.03 0.31 63.08
CA ALA A 3 8.41 0.78 63.32
C ALA A 3 9.42 0.24 62.28
N LEU A 4 10.30 1.04 61.66
CA LEU A 4 11.09 2.20 62.09
C LEU A 4 11.42 3.05 60.82
N LEU A 5 11.70 4.35 60.81
CA LEU A 5 12.56 5.14 61.71
C LEU A 5 12.32 6.67 61.53
N ARG A 6 12.43 7.37 62.66
CA ARG A 6 12.39 8.82 62.97
C ARG A 6 13.30 9.71 62.09
N THR A 7 12.87 10.89 61.64
CA THR A 7 12.80 12.24 62.30
C THR A 7 14.15 12.93 62.51
N ILE A 8 14.25 14.20 62.06
CA ILE A 8 15.02 15.39 62.56
C ILE A 8 15.06 16.39 61.36
N LEU A 9 14.83 17.70 61.41
CA LEU A 9 14.50 18.71 62.43
C LEU A 9 13.96 19.97 61.72
N GLN A 10 13.07 20.70 62.40
CA GLN A 10 12.93 22.17 62.49
C GLN A 10 12.70 23.06 61.25
N GLY A 11 11.50 23.64 61.21
CA GLY A 11 11.33 25.02 61.70
C GLY A 11 11.18 26.14 60.65
N GLY A 12 9.98 26.74 60.58
CA GLY A 12 9.82 28.04 59.92
C GLY A 12 8.40 28.40 59.47
N ARG A 13 7.49 28.68 60.41
CA ARG A 13 6.24 29.40 60.12
C ARG A 13 6.55 30.88 59.85
N ARG A 14 6.18 31.41 58.67
CA ARG A 14 5.69 32.80 58.55
C ARG A 14 4.59 32.90 57.50
N SER A 15 3.45 33.39 57.97
CA SER A 15 2.23 33.79 57.29
C SER A 15 2.44 34.93 56.29
N GLY A 16 1.79 34.86 55.14
CA GLY A 16 1.77 35.97 54.17
C GLY A 16 0.76 35.81 53.03
N ARG A 17 -0.50 36.17 53.33
CA ARG A 17 -1.54 36.81 52.47
C ARG A 17 -1.85 36.24 51.06
N CYS A 18 -3.12 35.91 50.90
CA CYS A 18 -3.85 35.83 49.64
C CYS A 18 -3.86 37.16 48.85
N ARG A 19 -3.57 37.12 47.55
CA ARG A 19 -4.57 37.29 46.47
C ARG A 19 -3.97 37.00 45.08
N PRO A 20 -4.76 36.45 44.14
CA PRO A 20 -4.31 35.95 42.85
C PRO A 20 -4.44 37.01 41.74
N ARG A 21 -3.59 36.95 40.72
CA ARG A 21 -3.83 37.65 39.46
C ARG A 21 -3.33 36.83 38.25
N THR A 22 -4.25 36.72 37.30
CA THR A 22 -4.09 36.49 35.86
C THR A 22 -3.63 35.11 35.36
N THR A 23 -4.64 34.28 35.08
CA THR A 23 -4.89 33.63 33.78
C THR A 23 -3.71 33.60 32.79
N ARG A 24 -3.04 32.44 32.68
CA ARG A 24 -2.40 32.01 31.43
C ARG A 24 -3.08 30.72 30.98
N GLY A 25 -4.07 30.88 30.10
CA GLY A 25 -4.63 29.79 29.32
C GLY A 25 -3.55 29.23 28.40
N TRP A 26 -3.07 28.03 28.71
CA TRP A 26 -2.37 27.21 27.73
C TRP A 26 -3.43 26.47 26.92
N THR A 27 -3.69 27.00 25.73
CA THR A 27 -4.41 26.33 24.68
C THR A 27 -3.69 25.04 24.31
N LYS A 28 -4.40 23.93 24.50
CA LYS A 28 -3.98 22.57 24.17
C LYS A 28 -3.88 22.46 22.64
N SER A 29 -2.69 22.62 22.08
CA SER A 29 -2.45 22.37 20.65
C SER A 29 -2.42 20.84 20.40
N PRO A 30 -3.31 20.27 19.56
CA PRO A 30 -3.32 18.85 19.27
C PRO A 30 -2.42 18.58 18.06
N GLY A 31 -1.21 18.12 18.29
CA GLY A 31 -0.32 17.82 17.16
C GLY A 31 0.95 17.13 17.60
N ARG A 32 0.92 15.79 17.69
CA ARG A 32 2.04 14.83 17.55
C ARG A 32 1.79 13.49 18.29
N HIS A 33 0.66 12.81 18.05
CA HIS A 33 0.45 11.45 18.60
C HIS A 33 0.61 10.29 17.59
N ARG A 34 0.74 10.55 16.28
CA ARG A 34 0.90 9.47 15.28
C ARG A 34 2.33 8.93 15.16
N SER A 35 3.36 9.74 15.44
CA SER A 35 4.76 9.39 15.16
C SER A 35 5.38 8.43 16.18
N TYR A 36 5.00 8.55 17.46
CA TYR A 36 5.53 7.70 18.54
C TYR A 36 4.97 6.27 18.49
N ARG A 37 3.67 6.11 18.23
CA ARG A 37 3.05 4.78 18.09
C ARG A 37 3.55 3.99 16.87
N GLY A 38 3.96 4.67 15.80
CA GLY A 38 4.53 4.01 14.61
C GLY A 38 5.93 3.44 14.87
N ARG A 39 6.78 4.17 15.60
CA ARG A 39 8.12 3.71 15.99
C ARG A 39 8.08 2.54 16.98
N ALA A 40 7.21 2.62 17.99
CA ALA A 40 7.04 1.55 18.99
C ALA A 40 6.55 0.23 18.37
N ARG A 41 5.54 0.30 17.48
CA ARG A 41 5.03 -0.90 16.77
C ARG A 41 6.06 -1.53 15.83
N GLY A 42 6.87 -0.70 15.19
CA GLY A 42 7.94 -1.16 14.33
C GLY A 42 9.05 -1.88 15.10
N ALA A 43 9.54 -1.28 16.19
CA ALA A 43 10.55 -1.92 17.04
C ALA A 43 10.04 -3.24 17.65
N TRP A 44 8.76 -3.28 18.03
CA TRP A 44 8.12 -4.51 18.51
C TRP A 44 8.04 -5.59 17.42
N ALA A 45 7.72 -5.22 16.18
CA ALA A 45 7.71 -6.17 15.07
C ALA A 45 9.10 -6.77 14.80
N ASP A 46 10.17 -5.98 14.90
CA ASP A 46 11.54 -6.50 14.73
C ASP A 46 11.94 -7.46 15.85
N ALA A 47 11.56 -7.16 17.11
CA ALA A 47 11.78 -8.04 18.24
C ALA A 47 11.02 -9.37 18.08
N LEU A 48 9.78 -9.32 17.60
CA LEU A 48 8.98 -10.50 17.28
C LEU A 48 9.63 -11.38 16.20
N LYS A 49 10.20 -10.76 15.16
CA LYS A 49 10.93 -11.49 14.09
C LYS A 49 12.24 -12.11 14.58
N ALA A 50 12.91 -11.46 15.53
CA ALA A 50 14.13 -12.00 16.14
C ALA A 50 13.82 -13.21 17.04
N ALA A 51 12.71 -13.19 17.78
CA ALA A 51 12.26 -14.32 18.60
C ALA A 51 11.66 -15.46 17.77
N HIS A 52 11.03 -15.14 16.63
CA HIS A 52 10.42 -16.10 15.71
C HIS A 52 10.91 -15.87 14.28
N PRO A 53 12.05 -16.47 13.89
CA PRO A 53 12.66 -16.28 12.58
C PRO A 53 11.74 -16.63 11.40
N ASP A 54 10.77 -17.51 11.60
CA ASP A 54 9.80 -17.91 10.56
C ASP A 54 8.57 -16.98 10.48
N LEU A 55 8.46 -15.99 11.37
CA LEU A 55 7.30 -15.09 11.44
C LEU A 55 7.19 -14.26 10.15
N SER A 56 6.05 -14.37 9.46
CA SER A 56 5.83 -13.59 8.25
C SER A 56 5.54 -12.12 8.59
N ALA A 57 5.81 -11.22 7.64
CA ALA A 57 5.44 -9.81 7.79
C ALA A 57 3.91 -9.58 7.88
N ALA A 58 3.10 -10.56 7.43
CA ALA A 58 1.65 -10.51 7.57
C ALA A 58 1.24 -10.78 9.01
N ASP A 59 1.80 -11.82 9.61
CA ASP A 59 1.49 -12.26 10.98
C ASP A 59 2.01 -11.24 11.98
N ALA A 60 3.25 -10.77 11.81
CA ALA A 60 3.80 -9.68 12.62
C ALA A 60 2.95 -8.41 12.54
N ALA A 61 2.41 -8.07 11.37
CA ALA A 61 1.55 -6.90 11.22
C ALA A 61 0.18 -7.07 11.89
N ALA A 62 -0.38 -8.28 11.86
CA ALA A 62 -1.59 -8.62 12.60
C ALA A 62 -1.37 -8.48 14.11
N ILE A 63 -0.27 -9.05 14.63
CA ILE A 63 0.09 -9.02 16.05
C ILE A 63 0.35 -7.58 16.52
N VAL A 64 1.15 -6.80 15.79
CA VAL A 64 1.52 -5.45 16.23
C VAL A 64 0.50 -4.36 15.88
N GLY A 65 -0.65 -4.74 15.30
CA GLY A 65 -1.67 -3.80 14.85
C GLY A 65 -1.12 -2.78 13.84
N ALA A 66 -0.33 -3.24 12.88
CA ALA A 66 0.29 -2.45 11.82
C ALA A 66 -0.18 -2.88 10.43
N VAL A 67 0.06 -2.04 9.44
CA VAL A 67 -0.20 -2.42 8.04
C VAL A 67 0.93 -3.37 7.60
N LYS A 68 0.60 -4.55 7.03
CA LYS A 68 1.60 -5.51 6.48
C LYS A 68 2.68 -4.85 5.65
N ARG A 69 2.28 -3.91 4.78
CA ARG A 69 3.19 -3.16 3.91
C ARG A 69 4.21 -2.31 4.67
N VAL A 70 3.89 -1.87 5.89
CA VAL A 70 4.82 -1.12 6.76
C VAL A 70 5.81 -2.06 7.43
N ILE A 71 5.35 -3.23 7.89
CA ILE A 71 6.22 -4.24 8.52
C ILE A 71 7.15 -4.89 7.49
N ALA A 72 6.65 -5.26 6.31
CA ALA A 72 7.45 -5.79 5.20
C ALA A 72 8.50 -4.80 4.64
N ARG A 73 8.50 -3.52 5.06
CA ARG A 73 9.55 -2.54 4.71
C ARG A 73 10.71 -2.53 5.70
N ARG A 74 10.58 -3.19 6.85
CA ARG A 74 11.61 -3.21 7.88
C ARG A 74 12.68 -4.21 7.49
N ALA A 75 13.94 -3.86 7.77
CA ALA A 75 15.10 -4.69 7.44
C ALA A 75 14.94 -6.13 7.96
N ALA A 76 14.42 -6.31 9.17
CA ALA A 76 14.19 -7.63 9.78
C ALA A 76 13.24 -8.55 8.98
N PHE A 77 12.34 -7.98 8.16
CA PHE A 77 11.35 -8.72 7.36
C PHE A 77 11.66 -8.74 5.86
N GLN A 78 12.71 -8.04 5.44
CA GLN A 78 13.24 -8.16 4.09
C GLN A 78 14.22 -9.33 4.12
N THR A 79 13.79 -10.49 3.60
CA THR A 79 14.67 -11.64 3.33
C THR A 79 15.57 -11.30 2.14
N VAL A 80 16.55 -10.43 2.39
CA VAL A 80 17.68 -10.14 1.52
C VAL A 80 18.87 -10.73 2.26
N SER A 81 19.63 -11.63 1.63
CA SER A 81 20.81 -12.18 2.28
C SER A 81 21.78 -11.04 2.62
N ALA A 82 22.63 -11.20 3.64
CA ALA A 82 23.64 -10.17 3.96
C ALA A 82 24.55 -9.87 2.76
N GLN A 83 24.80 -10.89 1.92
CA GLN A 83 25.54 -10.77 0.66
C GLN A 83 24.79 -9.91 -0.36
N ASP A 84 23.48 -10.13 -0.53
CA ASP A 84 22.66 -9.31 -1.42
C ASP A 84 22.55 -7.87 -0.93
N GLN A 85 22.44 -7.65 0.39
CA GLN A 85 22.39 -6.31 0.95
C GLN A 85 23.70 -5.56 0.69
N ALA A 86 24.85 -6.21 0.90
CA ALA A 86 26.16 -5.63 0.60
C ALA A 86 26.31 -5.29 -0.89
N ARG A 87 25.81 -6.16 -1.79
CA ARG A 87 25.77 -5.90 -3.23
C ARG A 87 24.92 -4.68 -3.56
N LEU A 88 23.73 -4.54 -2.96
CA LEU A 88 22.84 -3.40 -3.19
C LEU A 88 23.44 -2.09 -2.65
N ASP A 89 24.10 -2.13 -1.49
CA ASP A 89 24.77 -0.98 -0.89
C ASP A 89 25.97 -0.53 -1.74
N GLU A 90 26.70 -1.47 -2.33
CA GLU A 90 27.78 -1.18 -3.27
C GLU A 90 27.26 -0.49 -4.54
N ILE A 91 26.16 -1.00 -5.12
CA ILE A 91 25.49 -0.35 -6.26
C ILE A 91 25.05 1.08 -5.90
N ALA A 92 24.49 1.27 -4.70
CA ALA A 92 24.08 2.60 -4.21
C ALA A 92 25.27 3.55 -4.04
N ARG A 93 26.43 3.04 -3.66
CA ARG A 93 27.68 3.79 -3.50
C ARG A 93 28.28 4.19 -4.85
N GLN A 94 28.21 3.31 -5.85
CA GLN A 94 28.67 3.56 -7.21
C GLN A 94 27.81 4.59 -7.94
N THR A 95 26.50 4.59 -7.69
CA THR A 95 25.55 5.57 -8.23
C THR A 95 24.85 6.34 -7.11
N PRO A 96 25.52 7.30 -6.46
CA PRO A 96 24.96 8.03 -5.33
C PRO A 96 23.81 8.95 -5.76
N ARG A 97 22.88 9.19 -4.83
CA ARG A 97 21.76 10.12 -5.05
C ARG A 97 22.26 11.55 -5.10
N LEU A 98 21.92 12.28 -6.15
CA LEU A 98 22.27 13.70 -6.27
C LEU A 98 21.38 14.60 -5.39
N PRO A 99 21.89 15.75 -4.91
CA PRO A 99 21.08 16.74 -4.18
C PRO A 99 19.84 17.16 -4.98
N GLY A 100 18.67 17.16 -4.34
CA GLY A 100 17.39 17.49 -5.00
C GLY A 100 16.82 16.41 -5.93
N GLN A 101 17.57 15.33 -6.22
CA GLN A 101 17.08 14.26 -7.08
C GLN A 101 15.93 13.49 -6.41
N SER A 102 14.84 13.27 -7.15
CA SER A 102 13.74 12.44 -6.67
C SER A 102 14.16 10.97 -6.58
N LYS A 103 13.52 10.18 -5.70
CA LYS A 103 13.75 8.73 -5.63
C LYS A 103 13.54 8.02 -6.97
N GLY A 104 12.60 8.52 -7.78
CA GLY A 104 12.33 7.97 -9.10
C GLY A 104 13.44 8.28 -10.10
N ALA A 105 13.92 9.52 -10.13
CA ALA A 105 15.04 9.90 -10.98
C ALA A 105 16.34 9.17 -10.58
N TRP A 106 16.54 8.94 -9.28
CA TRP A 106 17.66 8.12 -8.80
C TRP A 106 17.53 6.65 -9.24
N ALA A 107 16.32 6.08 -9.19
CA ALA A 107 16.09 4.71 -9.68
C ALA A 107 16.38 4.56 -11.18
N ASP A 108 16.04 5.56 -12.00
CA ASP A 108 16.37 5.53 -13.43
C ASP A 108 17.88 5.62 -13.67
N ALA A 109 18.59 6.47 -12.91
CA ALA A 109 20.04 6.57 -12.97
C ALA A 109 20.72 5.25 -12.58
N LEU A 110 20.23 4.59 -11.52
CA LEU A 110 20.70 3.27 -11.11
C LEU A 110 20.49 2.22 -12.20
N LYS A 111 19.34 2.23 -12.89
CA LYS A 111 19.06 1.30 -13.98
C LYS A 111 19.91 1.56 -15.22
N ALA A 112 20.25 2.82 -15.50
CA ALA A 112 21.13 3.18 -16.60
C ALA A 112 22.59 2.74 -16.34
N ALA A 113 23.07 2.88 -15.10
CA ALA A 113 24.41 2.44 -14.70
C ALA A 113 24.50 0.91 -14.51
N HIS A 114 23.39 0.27 -14.12
CA HIS A 114 23.30 -1.17 -13.90
C HIS A 114 22.11 -1.76 -14.67
N PRO A 115 22.27 -2.08 -15.97
CA PRO A 115 21.19 -2.57 -16.83
C PRO A 115 20.49 -3.83 -16.30
N ASP A 116 21.19 -4.67 -15.54
CA ASP A 116 20.64 -5.90 -14.96
C ASP A 116 19.88 -5.67 -13.64
N LEU A 117 19.86 -4.43 -13.13
CA LEU A 117 19.22 -4.11 -11.85
C LEU A 117 17.70 -4.35 -11.92
N SER A 118 17.21 -5.22 -11.03
CA SER A 118 15.79 -5.54 -10.95
C SER A 118 15.00 -4.35 -10.37
N ALA A 119 13.70 -4.26 -10.70
CA ALA A 119 12.83 -3.25 -10.11
C ALA A 119 12.62 -3.43 -8.58
N SER A 120 12.82 -4.66 -8.08
CA SER A 120 12.76 -4.95 -6.65
C SER A 120 13.99 -4.38 -5.94
N ASP A 121 15.17 -4.64 -6.51
CA ASP A 121 16.47 -4.21 -6.00
C ASP A 121 16.59 -2.69 -6.00
N ALA A 122 16.21 -2.07 -7.12
CA ALA A 122 16.14 -0.61 -7.21
C ALA A 122 15.17 -0.01 -6.18
N ALA A 123 14.05 -0.68 -5.89
CA ALA A 123 13.12 -0.22 -4.86
C ALA A 123 13.73 -0.29 -3.46
N ILE A 124 14.53 -1.32 -3.16
CA ILE A 124 15.28 -1.45 -1.91
C ILE A 124 16.28 -0.28 -1.80
N ILE A 125 17.14 -0.10 -2.80
CA ILE A 125 18.18 0.95 -2.81
C ILE A 125 17.58 2.35 -2.62
N VAL A 126 16.55 2.70 -3.40
CA VAL A 126 15.98 4.06 -3.34
C VAL A 126 14.99 4.26 -2.19
N GLY A 127 14.78 3.23 -1.35
CA GLY A 127 13.79 3.22 -0.29
C GLY A 127 12.38 3.53 -0.82
N SER A 128 12.02 2.90 -1.93
CA SER A 128 10.72 3.01 -2.60
C SER A 128 9.98 1.68 -2.53
N VAL A 129 8.84 1.60 -3.21
CA VAL A 129 8.06 0.36 -3.36
C VAL A 129 8.22 -0.12 -4.79
N LYS A 130 8.43 -1.42 -4.99
CA LYS A 130 8.54 -2.04 -6.33
C LYS A 130 7.45 -1.55 -7.27
N HIS A 131 6.21 -1.46 -6.77
CA HIS A 131 5.04 -0.93 -7.47
C HIS A 131 5.24 0.45 -8.12
N ASN A 132 6.04 1.34 -7.52
CA ASN A 132 6.36 2.65 -8.10
C ASN A 132 7.50 2.57 -9.11
N ILE A 133 8.42 1.60 -8.96
CA ILE A 133 9.57 1.41 -9.83
C ILE A 133 9.15 0.75 -11.15
N VAL A 134 8.33 -0.31 -11.11
CA VAL A 134 7.86 -1.02 -12.31
C VAL A 134 7.03 -0.14 -13.25
N LYS A 135 6.43 0.94 -12.75
CA LYS A 135 5.71 1.92 -13.58
C LYS A 135 6.65 2.82 -14.38
N ARG A 136 7.96 2.84 -14.12
CA ARG A 136 8.91 3.75 -14.76
C ARG A 136 9.41 3.16 -16.07
N ALA A 137 9.62 4.02 -17.07
CA ALA A 137 10.06 3.60 -18.40
C ALA A 137 11.36 2.77 -18.36
N ALA A 138 12.35 3.18 -17.56
CA ALA A 138 13.63 2.49 -17.44
C ALA A 138 13.53 1.02 -16.96
N PHE A 139 12.44 0.66 -16.26
CA PHE A 139 12.24 -0.69 -15.71
C PHE A 139 11.20 -1.51 -16.48
N ARG A 140 10.70 -1.01 -17.61
CA ARG A 140 9.81 -1.77 -18.49
C ARG A 140 10.63 -2.49 -19.54
N THR A 141 10.37 -3.78 -19.70
CA THR A 141 10.90 -4.57 -20.80
C THR A 141 9.89 -4.54 -21.93
N VAL A 142 10.10 -3.64 -22.89
CA VAL A 142 9.29 -3.51 -24.11
C VAL A 142 10.28 -3.50 -25.27
N SER A 143 10.03 -4.29 -26.33
CA SER A 143 10.89 -4.26 -27.51
C SER A 143 10.86 -2.86 -28.15
N ALA A 144 11.93 -2.44 -28.83
CA ALA A 144 11.93 -1.12 -29.49
C ALA A 144 10.78 -0.99 -30.52
N GLN A 145 10.45 -2.10 -31.19
CA GLN A 145 9.33 -2.18 -32.13
C GLN A 145 7.98 -1.99 -31.43
N ASP A 146 7.76 -2.68 -30.31
CA ASP A 146 6.54 -2.50 -29.52
C ASP A 146 6.45 -1.09 -28.96
N GLN A 147 7.56 -0.53 -28.49
CA GLN A 147 7.59 0.83 -27.96
C GLN A 147 7.20 1.85 -29.04
N ALA A 148 7.75 1.72 -30.25
CA ALA A 148 7.38 2.58 -31.39
C ALA A 148 5.89 2.47 -31.74
N ARG A 149 5.33 1.24 -31.75
CA ARG A 149 3.90 1.01 -31.95
C ARG A 149 3.05 1.69 -30.87
N LEU A 150 3.44 1.56 -29.61
CA LEU A 150 2.73 2.16 -28.48
C LEU A 150 2.81 3.69 -28.51
N ASP A 151 3.95 4.25 -28.90
CA ASP A 151 4.15 5.70 -29.05
C ASP A 151 3.29 6.25 -30.19
N GLU A 152 3.16 5.52 -31.30
CA GLU A 152 2.27 5.89 -32.40
C GLU A 152 0.79 5.89 -31.96
N ILE A 153 0.36 4.87 -31.22
CA ILE A 153 -0.98 4.82 -30.63
C ILE A 153 -1.21 6.03 -29.70
N ALA A 154 -0.23 6.34 -28.85
CA ALA A 154 -0.31 7.49 -27.94
C ALA A 154 -0.38 8.83 -28.69
N ARG A 155 0.27 8.93 -29.86
CA ARG A 155 0.25 10.10 -30.74
C ARG A 155 -1.10 10.27 -31.44
N GLN A 156 -1.72 9.16 -31.88
CA GLN A 156 -3.04 9.16 -32.51
C GLN A 156 -4.16 9.50 -31.53
N THR A 157 -4.03 9.07 -30.26
CA THR A 157 -4.98 9.39 -29.20
C THR A 157 -4.28 10.13 -28.05
N PRO A 158 -3.94 11.42 -28.24
CA PRO A 158 -3.18 12.18 -27.26
C PRO A 158 -4.00 12.44 -25.99
N ARG A 159 -3.31 12.49 -24.85
CA ARG A 159 -3.94 12.80 -23.56
C ARG A 159 -4.46 14.24 -23.55
N GLN A 160 -5.74 14.42 -23.23
CA GLN A 160 -6.31 15.75 -23.08
C GLN A 160 -5.86 16.42 -21.77
N SER A 161 -5.84 17.76 -21.76
CA SER A 161 -5.52 18.53 -20.56
C SER A 161 -6.47 18.18 -19.42
N ARG A 162 -5.93 17.95 -18.22
CA ARG A 162 -6.64 17.49 -17.00
C ARG A 162 -7.26 16.09 -17.07
N GLN A 163 -7.18 15.37 -18.20
CA GLN A 163 -7.68 14.00 -18.29
C GLN A 163 -6.90 13.10 -17.34
N SER A 164 -7.58 12.24 -16.57
CA SER A 164 -6.90 11.26 -15.72
C SER A 164 -6.26 10.15 -16.57
N LYS A 165 -5.25 9.45 -16.02
CA LYS A 165 -4.64 8.29 -16.71
C LYS A 165 -5.67 7.21 -17.04
N GLY A 166 -6.64 6.99 -16.14
CA GLY A 166 -7.71 6.02 -16.36
C GLY A 166 -8.69 6.46 -17.45
N ALA A 167 -9.06 7.74 -17.49
CA ALA A 167 -9.92 8.25 -18.56
C ALA A 167 -9.20 8.23 -19.92
N TRP A 168 -7.89 8.50 -19.93
CA TRP A 168 -7.08 8.37 -21.14
C TRP A 168 -6.98 6.91 -21.62
N ALA A 169 -6.81 5.95 -20.71
CA ALA A 169 -6.82 4.53 -21.06
C ALA A 169 -8.14 4.08 -21.68
N ASP A 170 -9.29 4.55 -21.17
CA ASP A 170 -10.60 4.23 -21.75
C ASP A 170 -10.75 4.83 -23.16
N ALA A 171 -10.28 6.06 -23.37
CA ALA A 171 -10.27 6.69 -24.69
C ALA A 171 -9.38 5.93 -25.68
N LEU A 172 -8.20 5.49 -25.24
CA LEU A 172 -7.30 4.65 -26.04
C LEU A 172 -7.96 3.33 -26.44
N LYS A 173 -8.68 2.68 -25.52
CA LYS A 173 -9.41 1.44 -25.80
C LYS A 173 -10.57 1.64 -26.78
N ALA A 174 -11.26 2.79 -26.70
CA ALA A 174 -12.34 3.13 -27.62
C ALA A 174 -11.82 3.37 -29.04
N ALA A 175 -10.67 4.05 -29.18
CA ALA A 175 -10.03 4.30 -30.48
C ALA A 175 -9.31 3.07 -31.05
N HIS A 176 -8.81 2.19 -30.17
CA HIS A 176 -8.09 0.97 -30.53
C HIS A 176 -8.71 -0.24 -29.79
N PRO A 177 -9.79 -0.83 -30.33
CA PRO A 177 -10.53 -1.92 -29.67
C PRO A 177 -9.67 -3.13 -29.33
N ASP A 178 -8.60 -3.40 -30.08
CA ASP A 178 -7.69 -4.53 -29.83
C ASP A 178 -6.60 -4.22 -28.79
N LEU A 179 -6.54 -2.98 -28.27
CA LEU A 179 -5.53 -2.57 -27.30
C LEU A 179 -5.66 -3.37 -26.00
N SER A 180 -4.58 -4.04 -25.62
CA SER A 180 -4.54 -4.81 -24.38
C SER A 180 -4.43 -3.89 -23.15
N ALA A 181 -4.83 -4.39 -21.98
CA ALA A 181 -4.66 -3.65 -20.72
C ALA A 181 -3.18 -3.38 -20.38
N ALA A 182 -2.27 -4.27 -20.80
CA ALA A 182 -0.84 -4.11 -20.59
C ALA A 182 -0.24 -2.98 -21.44
N ASP A 183 -0.65 -2.92 -22.71
CA ASP A 183 -0.24 -1.88 -23.65
C ASP A 183 -0.78 -0.52 -23.23
N ALA A 184 -2.06 -0.44 -22.90
CA ALA A 184 -2.67 0.78 -22.37
C ALA A 184 -1.99 1.25 -21.08
N ALA A 185 -1.66 0.34 -20.16
CA ALA A 185 -0.92 0.67 -18.95
C ALA A 185 0.48 1.24 -19.25
N THR A 186 1.15 0.70 -20.27
CA THR A 186 2.45 1.19 -20.73
C THR A 186 2.33 2.62 -21.26
N ILE A 187 1.35 2.89 -22.14
CA ILE A 187 1.10 4.21 -22.72
C ILE A 187 0.78 5.25 -21.63
N VAL A 188 -0.20 4.96 -20.76
CA VAL A 188 -0.64 5.94 -19.76
C VAL A 188 0.26 6.02 -18.53
N GLY A 189 1.26 5.13 -18.46
CA GLY A 189 2.13 4.94 -17.31
C GLY A 189 1.39 4.60 -16.02
N ALA A 190 0.53 3.60 -16.11
CA ALA A 190 -0.17 2.96 -14.99
C ALA A 190 0.33 1.52 -14.79
N LEU A 191 -0.25 0.79 -13.84
CA LEU A 191 -0.08 -0.66 -13.80
C LEU A 191 -1.14 -1.35 -14.63
N LYS A 192 -0.76 -2.51 -15.18
CA LYS A 192 -1.70 -3.40 -15.86
C LYS A 192 -2.93 -3.69 -15.00
N ASP A 193 -2.74 -4.01 -13.72
CA ASP A 193 -3.85 -4.35 -12.83
C ASP A 193 -4.81 -3.16 -12.60
N ASP A 194 -4.27 -1.94 -12.49
CA ASP A 194 -5.07 -0.72 -12.37
C ASP A 194 -5.94 -0.47 -13.63
N ILE A 195 -5.46 -0.91 -14.81
CA ILE A 195 -6.17 -0.79 -16.09
C ILE A 195 -7.12 -1.97 -16.32
N ALA A 196 -6.72 -3.19 -15.97
CA ALA A 196 -7.48 -4.42 -16.20
C ALA A 196 -8.80 -4.46 -15.40
N VAL A 197 -8.87 -3.74 -14.27
CA VAL A 197 -10.11 -3.61 -13.49
C VAL A 197 -11.08 -2.57 -14.07
N ARG A 198 -10.71 -1.86 -15.13
CA ARG A 198 -11.60 -0.85 -15.75
C ARG A 198 -12.60 -1.53 -16.67
N ALA A 199 -13.81 -0.98 -16.71
CA ALA A 199 -14.90 -1.54 -17.52
C ALA A 199 -14.51 -1.77 -18.98
N ALA A 200 -13.82 -0.81 -19.61
CA ALA A 200 -13.39 -0.87 -21.01
C ALA A 200 -12.41 -2.02 -21.32
N PHE A 201 -11.68 -2.53 -20.33
CA PHE A 201 -10.65 -3.57 -20.51
C PHE A 201 -11.06 -4.94 -19.96
N ARG A 202 -12.27 -5.05 -19.39
CA ARG A 202 -12.77 -6.32 -18.86
C ARG A 202 -13.47 -7.12 -19.95
N THR A 203 -12.96 -8.31 -20.21
CA THR A 203 -13.63 -9.30 -21.06
C THR A 203 -14.66 -10.03 -20.20
N VAL A 204 -15.93 -9.63 -20.32
CA VAL A 204 -17.09 -10.26 -19.68
C VAL A 204 -18.09 -10.49 -20.80
N SER A 205 -18.70 -11.67 -20.87
CA SER A 205 -19.74 -11.94 -21.88
C SER A 205 -20.88 -10.92 -21.74
N ALA A 206 -21.60 -10.61 -22.81
CA ALA A 206 -22.74 -9.68 -22.74
C ALA A 206 -23.80 -10.18 -21.75
N GLN A 207 -23.98 -11.50 -21.67
CA GLN A 207 -24.91 -12.16 -20.74
C GLN A 207 -24.47 -11.99 -19.28
N ASP A 208 -23.20 -12.28 -18.97
CA ASP A 208 -22.66 -12.08 -17.62
C ASP A 208 -22.69 -10.59 -17.24
N ARG A 209 -22.43 -9.69 -18.19
CA ARG A 209 -22.52 -8.25 -17.96
C ARG A 209 -23.93 -7.86 -17.56
N ALA A 210 -24.95 -8.28 -18.32
CA ALA A 210 -26.34 -7.96 -18.01
C ALA A 210 -26.75 -8.49 -16.62
N ARG A 211 -26.37 -9.73 -16.29
CA ARG A 211 -26.60 -10.30 -14.95
C ARG A 211 -25.94 -9.48 -13.84
N LEU A 212 -24.69 -9.06 -14.02
CA LEU A 212 -23.97 -8.25 -13.03
C LEU A 212 -24.57 -6.85 -12.89
N ASP A 213 -25.03 -6.26 -13.98
CA ASP A 213 -25.69 -4.95 -13.98
C ASP A 213 -27.05 -5.01 -13.28
N GLU A 214 -27.81 -6.10 -13.43
CA GLU A 214 -29.04 -6.36 -12.69
C GLU A 214 -28.78 -6.44 -11.17
N ILE A 215 -27.76 -7.21 -10.77
CA ILE A 215 -27.33 -7.30 -9.36
C ILE A 215 -26.93 -5.91 -8.83
N ALA A 216 -26.19 -5.13 -9.62
CA ALA A 216 -25.77 -3.77 -9.26
C ALA A 216 -26.94 -2.79 -9.14
N ALA A 217 -27.99 -2.98 -9.95
CA ALA A 217 -29.21 -2.17 -9.91
C ALA A 217 -30.04 -2.44 -8.65
N VAL A 218 -30.13 -3.71 -8.22
CA VAL A 218 -30.82 -4.11 -6.98
C VAL A 218 -30.08 -3.63 -5.73
N THR A 219 -28.74 -3.67 -5.76
CA THR A 219 -27.89 -3.20 -4.65
C THR A 219 -27.02 -2.03 -5.11
N PRO A 220 -27.56 -0.81 -5.25
CA PRO A 220 -26.82 0.34 -5.76
C PRO A 220 -25.75 0.82 -4.77
N ARG A 221 -24.71 1.47 -5.29
CA ARG A 221 -23.55 1.92 -4.51
C ARG A 221 -23.89 2.90 -3.39
N GLN A 222 -24.87 3.79 -3.58
CA GLN A 222 -25.33 4.76 -2.55
C GLN A 222 -24.19 5.54 -1.84
N GLY A 223 -23.20 6.02 -2.59
CA GLY A 223 -22.06 6.78 -2.02
C GLY A 223 -21.07 5.95 -1.20
N ARG A 224 -21.24 4.62 -1.12
CA ARG A 224 -20.34 3.71 -0.40
C ARG A 224 -18.97 3.63 -1.08
N SER A 225 -17.96 3.26 -0.30
CA SER A 225 -16.68 2.82 -0.85
C SER A 225 -16.87 1.51 -1.63
N ASN A 226 -15.97 1.19 -2.56
CA ASN A 226 -16.02 -0.10 -3.30
C ASN A 226 -16.05 -1.29 -2.34
N ALA A 227 -15.28 -1.20 -1.25
CA ALA A 227 -15.23 -2.16 -0.17
C ALA A 227 -16.59 -2.38 0.53
N ALA A 228 -17.23 -1.30 0.99
CA ALA A 228 -18.52 -1.38 1.67
C ALA A 228 -19.65 -1.78 0.71
N TRP A 229 -19.54 -1.39 -0.56
CA TRP A 229 -20.47 -1.83 -1.59
C TRP A 229 -20.34 -3.33 -1.87
N ALA A 230 -19.11 -3.87 -1.94
CA ALA A 230 -18.88 -5.29 -2.12
C ALA A 230 -19.46 -6.14 -0.97
N ASP A 231 -19.33 -5.71 0.28
CA ASP A 231 -19.92 -6.41 1.42
C ASP A 231 -21.45 -6.42 1.36
N ALA A 232 -22.05 -5.28 0.99
CA ALA A 232 -23.51 -5.20 0.83
C ALA A 232 -24.02 -6.09 -0.30
N LEU A 233 -23.29 -6.15 -1.42
CA LEU A 233 -23.59 -7.05 -2.52
C LEU A 233 -23.53 -8.52 -2.07
N LYS A 234 -22.54 -8.91 -1.28
CA LYS A 234 -22.42 -10.26 -0.73
C LYS A 234 -23.53 -10.61 0.26
N ALA A 235 -23.99 -9.63 1.05
CA ALA A 235 -25.10 -9.81 1.98
C ALA A 235 -26.43 -10.01 1.25
N ALA A 236 -26.67 -9.26 0.17
CA ALA A 236 -27.88 -9.38 -0.65
C ALA A 236 -27.86 -10.61 -1.59
N HIS A 237 -26.67 -11.02 -2.02
CA HIS A 237 -26.45 -12.16 -2.90
C HIS A 237 -25.37 -13.07 -2.31
N PRO A 238 -25.73 -13.99 -1.38
CA PRO A 238 -24.79 -14.86 -0.69
C PRO A 238 -23.93 -15.72 -1.61
N ASP A 239 -24.43 -16.08 -2.80
CA ASP A 239 -23.70 -16.89 -3.79
C ASP A 239 -22.77 -16.05 -4.68
N LEU A 240 -22.74 -14.72 -4.52
CA LEU A 240 -21.90 -13.83 -5.32
C LEU A 240 -20.42 -14.13 -5.09
N SER A 241 -19.70 -14.45 -6.17
CA SER A 241 -18.27 -14.71 -6.09
C SER A 241 -17.47 -13.42 -5.86
N ALA A 242 -16.25 -13.54 -5.32
CA ALA A 242 -15.35 -12.39 -5.17
C ALA A 242 -14.96 -11.77 -6.53
N ALA A 243 -14.95 -12.56 -7.61
CA ALA A 243 -14.65 -12.08 -8.96
C ALA A 243 -15.80 -11.24 -9.54
N ASP A 244 -17.03 -11.69 -9.34
CA ASP A 244 -18.24 -10.99 -9.80
C ASP A 244 -18.44 -9.70 -9.00
N ALA A 245 -18.29 -9.76 -7.68
CA ALA A 245 -18.31 -8.58 -6.83
C ALA A 245 -17.22 -7.57 -7.24
N ALA A 246 -15.99 -8.03 -7.49
CA ALA A 246 -14.91 -7.17 -7.98
C ALA A 246 -15.25 -6.51 -9.33
N THR A 247 -15.95 -7.25 -10.20
CA THR A 247 -16.45 -6.74 -11.48
C THR A 247 -17.49 -5.64 -11.26
N ILE A 248 -18.49 -5.86 -10.41
CA ILE A 248 -19.52 -4.85 -10.12
C ILE A 248 -18.90 -3.58 -9.52
N VAL A 249 -18.04 -3.73 -8.50
CA VAL A 249 -17.53 -2.57 -7.75
C VAL A 249 -16.33 -1.87 -8.39
N GLY A 250 -15.82 -2.39 -9.51
CA GLY A 250 -14.64 -1.81 -10.16
C GLY A 250 -13.35 -1.96 -9.34
N ALA A 251 -13.15 -3.11 -8.68
CA ALA A 251 -11.97 -3.37 -7.85
C ALA A 251 -11.17 -4.59 -8.33
N ALA A 252 -9.99 -4.79 -7.74
CA ALA A 252 -9.20 -6.00 -7.96
C ALA A 252 -9.80 -7.19 -7.22
N LYS A 253 -9.85 -8.37 -7.85
CA LYS A 253 -10.37 -9.61 -7.25
C LYS A 253 -9.70 -9.91 -5.91
N ASP A 254 -8.38 -9.80 -5.84
CA ASP A 254 -7.62 -10.11 -4.61
C ASP A 254 -7.91 -9.13 -3.47
N GLU A 255 -8.34 -7.91 -3.77
CA GLU A 255 -8.80 -6.97 -2.74
C GLU A 255 -10.12 -7.43 -2.15
N ILE A 256 -11.05 -7.88 -2.99
CA ILE A 256 -12.37 -8.37 -2.56
C ILE A 256 -12.25 -9.72 -1.86
N ALA A 257 -11.47 -10.66 -2.40
CA ALA A 257 -11.27 -11.99 -1.81
C ALA A 257 -10.66 -11.95 -0.39
N ARG A 258 -9.88 -10.90 -0.07
CA ARG A 258 -9.32 -10.68 1.27
C ARG A 258 -10.31 -10.06 2.26
N ARG A 259 -11.53 -9.73 1.88
CA ARG A 259 -12.54 -9.16 2.78
C ARG A 259 -13.20 -10.25 3.61
N ALA A 260 -13.54 -9.95 4.86
CA ALA A 260 -14.18 -10.91 5.77
C ALA A 260 -15.44 -11.54 5.14
N ALA A 261 -16.28 -10.75 4.47
CA ALA A 261 -17.49 -11.23 3.79
C ALA A 261 -17.23 -12.25 2.66
N PHE A 262 -16.02 -12.29 2.10
CA PHE A 262 -15.63 -13.18 1.00
C PHE A 262 -14.55 -14.20 1.38
N ARG A 263 -13.99 -14.11 2.60
CA ARG A 263 -13.01 -15.08 3.08
C ARG A 263 -13.72 -16.35 3.51
N THR A 264 -13.41 -17.45 2.85
CA THR A 264 -13.49 -18.79 3.44
C THR A 264 -12.17 -19.07 4.16
N VAL A 265 -12.07 -18.70 5.44
CA VAL A 265 -10.96 -19.15 6.31
C VAL A 265 -11.35 -20.50 6.90
N SER A 266 -10.49 -21.52 6.77
CA SER A 266 -10.73 -22.78 7.47
C SER A 266 -10.66 -22.53 9.00
N ALA A 267 -11.49 -23.21 9.79
CA ALA A 267 -11.45 -23.07 11.25
C ALA A 267 -10.06 -23.37 11.85
N GLN A 268 -9.27 -24.20 11.16
CA GLN A 268 -7.90 -24.56 11.53
C GLN A 268 -6.92 -23.40 11.39
N ASP A 269 -7.01 -22.61 10.31
CA ASP A 269 -6.12 -21.46 10.11
C ASP A 269 -6.39 -20.34 11.14
N GLN A 270 -7.65 -20.19 11.57
CA GLN A 270 -8.01 -19.22 12.60
C GLN A 270 -7.47 -19.63 13.97
N ALA A 271 -7.59 -20.91 14.34
CA ALA A 271 -7.05 -21.43 15.60
C ALA A 271 -5.52 -21.28 15.67
N ARG A 272 -4.82 -21.52 14.56
CA ARG A 272 -3.35 -21.35 14.47
C ARG A 272 -2.93 -19.89 14.69
N LEU A 273 -3.70 -18.92 14.19
CA LEU A 273 -3.40 -17.50 14.37
C LEU A 273 -3.62 -17.04 15.81
N ASP A 274 -4.61 -17.60 16.51
CA ASP A 274 -4.92 -17.25 17.90
C ASP A 274 -3.88 -17.82 18.89
N GLU A 275 -3.26 -18.97 18.57
CA GLU A 275 -2.18 -19.57 19.36
C GLU A 275 -0.89 -18.73 19.31
N LEU A 276 -0.53 -18.20 18.14
CA LEU A 276 0.65 -17.33 17.96
C LEU A 276 0.50 -15.94 18.61
N ALA A 277 -0.70 -15.59 19.07
CA ALA A 277 -1.00 -14.29 19.68
C ALA A 277 -0.98 -14.31 21.22
N ARG A 278 -0.77 -15.48 21.85
CA ARG A 278 -0.62 -15.66 23.30
C ARG A 278 0.84 -15.54 23.74
#